data_AF-A0A511ZKQ8-F1
#
_entry.id   AF-A0A511ZKQ8-F1
#
_cell.length_a   1.000
_cell.length_b   1.000
_cell.length_c   1.000
_cell.angle_alpha   90.00
_cell.angle_beta   90.00
_cell.angle_gamma   90.00
#
_symmetry.space_group_name_H-M   'P 1'
#
loop_
_entity.id
_entity.type
_entity.pdbx_description
1 polymer ?
#
loop_
_entity_poly.entity_id
_entity_poly.type
_entity_poly.pdbx_seq_one_letter_code
_entity_poly.pdbx_strand_id
1 'polypeptide(L)' 'MGSFFLFLVGFGMTVTGSVTIIAYFNFLPAGLTWADYFIFIAGRLECYFFPLGLLLLLISLRHFNIEK' A
#
# COMPACT_ATOMS: atom_id res chain seq x y z
N MET A 1 4.04 -13.19 19.84
CA MET A 1 3.99 -14.01 18.60
C MET A 1 2.98 -13.49 17.58
N GLY A 2 1.76 -13.07 17.95
CA GLY A 2 0.75 -12.57 16.99
C GLY A 2 1.13 -11.28 16.25
N SER A 3 1.95 -10.42 16.85
CA SER A 3 2.36 -9.13 16.29
C SER A 3 3.25 -9.29 15.04
N PHE A 4 4.06 -10.34 14.97
CA PHE A 4 4.87 -10.65 13.80
C PHE A 4 4.02 -11.10 12.61
N PHE A 5 2.91 -11.80 12.89
CA PHE A 5 1.95 -12.19 11.87
C PHE A 5 1.20 -10.97 11.30
N LEU A 6 0.75 -10.06 12.17
CA LEU A 6 0.14 -8.78 11.76
C LEU A 6 1.09 -7.93 10.92
N PHE A 7 2.37 -7.89 11.30
CA PHE A 7 3.42 -7.25 10.50
C PHE A 7 3.55 -7.87 9.11
N LEU A 8 3.65 -9.19 9.01
CA LEU A 8 3.80 -9.90 7.72
C LEU A 8 2.59 -9.67 6.80
N VAL A 9 1.38 -9.68 7.37
CA VAL A 9 0.13 -9.44 6.65
C VAL A 9 0.05 -8.00 6.15
N GLY A 10 0.37 -7.01 7.00
CA GLY A 10 0.43 -5.60 6.59
C GLY A 10 1.53 -5.33 5.55
N PHE A 11 2.66 -6.01 5.68
CA PHE A 11 3.77 -5.95 4.72
C PHE A 11 3.35 -6.49 3.35
N GLY A 12 2.74 -7.67 3.28
CA GLY A 12 2.27 -8.26 2.02
C GLY A 12 1.24 -7.38 1.29
N MET A 13 0.27 -6.82 2.03
CA MET A 13 -0.70 -5.87 1.46
C MET A 13 -0.04 -4.59 0.94
N THR A 14 0.92 -4.04 1.68
CA THR A 14 1.66 -2.86 1.26
C THR A 14 2.46 -3.12 -0.02
N VAL A 15 3.17 -4.26 -0.09
CA VAL A 15 3.99 -4.62 -1.25
C VAL A 15 3.12 -4.81 -2.49
N THR A 16 2.02 -5.55 -2.39
CA THR A 16 1.11 -5.78 -3.53
C THR A 16 0.52 -4.46 -4.06
N GLY A 17 0.01 -3.59 -3.18
CA GLY A 17 -0.50 -2.28 -3.58
C GLY A 17 0.58 -1.37 -4.18
N SER A 18 1.80 -1.39 -3.64
CA SER A 18 2.94 -0.60 -4.16
C SER A 18 3.32 -1.04 -5.58
N VAL A 19 3.42 -2.34 -5.82
CA VAL A 19 3.79 -2.90 -7.13
C VAL A 19 2.76 -2.51 -8.18
N THR A 20 1.47 -2.52 -7.84
CA THR A 20 0.40 -2.10 -8.76
C THR A 20 0.47 -0.61 -9.10
N ILE A 21 0.74 0.26 -8.11
CA ILE A 21 0.95 1.70 -8.34
C ILE A 21 2.15 1.93 -9.27
N ILE A 22 3.27 1.24 -9.02
CA ILE A 22 4.48 1.34 -9.86
C ILE A 22 4.21 0.79 -11.27
N ALA A 23 3.44 -0.28 -11.42
CA ALA A 23 3.07 -0.82 -12.73
C ALA A 23 2.30 0.21 -13.55
N TYR A 24 1.32 0.88 -12.94
CA TYR A 24 0.54 1.93 -13.58
C TYR A 24 1.32 3.22 -13.82
N PHE A 25 2.47 3.42 -13.16
CA PHE A 25 3.35 4.55 -13.42
C PHE A 25 3.80 4.62 -14.89
N ASN A 26 3.83 3.48 -15.59
CA ASN A 26 4.09 3.43 -17.03
C ASN A 26 3.07 4.21 -17.89
N PHE A 27 1.89 4.55 -17.36
CA PHE A 27 0.92 5.35 -18.10
C PHE A 27 1.28 6.85 -18.19
N LEU A 28 2.10 7.37 -17.28
CA LEU A 28 2.59 8.76 -17.34
C LEU A 28 3.42 9.03 -18.60
N PRO A 29 4.49 8.26 -18.91
CA PRO A 29 5.23 8.43 -20.16
C PRO A 29 4.43 8.00 -21.40
N ALA A 30 3.37 7.20 -21.24
CA ALA A 30 2.45 6.84 -22.33
C ALA A 30 1.51 8.00 -22.75
N GLY A 31 1.57 9.15 -22.09
CA GLY A 31 0.82 10.36 -22.44
C GLY A 31 -0.34 10.70 -21.50
N LEU A 32 -0.48 9.99 -20.37
CA LEU A 32 -1.47 10.32 -19.35
C LEU A 32 -1.00 11.53 -18.53
N THR A 33 -1.91 12.49 -18.26
CA THR A 33 -1.57 13.60 -17.36
C THR A 33 -1.50 13.13 -15.91
N TRP A 34 -0.78 13.86 -15.06
CA TRP A 34 -0.71 13.56 -13.62
C TRP A 34 -2.09 13.51 -12.96
N ALA A 35 -3.02 14.37 -13.36
CA ALA A 35 -4.38 14.38 -12.80
C ALA A 35 -5.16 13.11 -13.17
N ASP A 36 -5.10 12.70 -14.43
CA ASP A 36 -5.75 11.48 -14.91
C ASP A 36 -5.13 10.22 -14.28
N TYR A 37 -3.83 10.22 -14.03
CA TYR A 37 -3.15 9.13 -13.33
C TYR A 37 -3.67 8.93 -11.90
N PHE A 38 -3.81 10.00 -11.12
CA PHE A 38 -4.36 9.90 -9.76
C PHE A 38 -5.82 9.47 -9.75
N ILE A 39 -6.64 9.98 -10.68
CA ILE A 39 -8.04 9.56 -10.84
C ILE A 39 -8.10 8.07 -11.23
N PHE A 40 -7.22 7.62 -12.12
CA PHE A 40 -7.14 6.24 -12.56
C PHE A 40 -6.78 5.29 -11.41
N ILE A 41 -5.77 5.65 -10.61
CA ILE A 41 -5.34 4.87 -9.45
C ILE A 41 -6.40 4.86 -8.34
N ALA A 42 -7.03 5.99 -8.08
CA ALA A 42 -8.12 6.09 -7.10
C ALA A 42 -9.35 5.26 -7.52
N GLY A 43 -9.57 5.04 -8.82
CA GLY A 43 -10.65 4.19 -9.32
C GLY A 43 -10.41 2.68 -9.16
N ARG A 44 -9.23 2.24 -8.73
CA ARG A 44 -8.86 0.81 -8.67
C ARG A 44 -8.71 0.34 -7.24
N LEU A 45 -9.54 -0.65 -6.88
CA LEU A 45 -9.53 -1.36 -5.59
C LEU A 45 -8.13 -1.88 -5.20
N GLU A 46 -7.32 -2.25 -6.19
CA GLU A 46 -5.97 -2.79 -6.01
C GLU A 46 -5.00 -1.79 -5.36
N CYS A 47 -5.16 -0.49 -5.63
CA CYS A 47 -4.28 0.53 -5.05
C CYS A 47 -4.63 0.89 -3.61
N TYR A 48 -5.83 0.51 -3.13
CA TYR A 48 -6.23 0.69 -1.72
C TYR A 48 -5.51 -0.28 -0.78
N PHE A 49 -4.92 -1.37 -1.30
CA PHE A 49 -4.09 -2.28 -0.51
C PHE A 49 -2.84 -1.60 0.04
N PHE A 50 -2.33 -0.57 -0.64
CA PHE A 50 -1.19 0.20 -0.16
C PHE A 50 -1.48 0.96 1.15
N PRO A 51 -2.47 1.88 1.21
CA PRO A 51 -2.78 2.57 2.46
C PRO A 51 -3.31 1.64 3.55
N LEU A 52 -4.09 0.59 3.20
CA LEU A 52 -4.56 -0.40 4.18
C LEU A 52 -3.42 -1.22 4.79
N GLY A 53 -2.48 -1.69 3.96
CA GLY A 53 -1.29 -2.38 4.41
C GLY A 53 -0.41 -1.50 5.30
N LEU A 54 -0.28 -0.22 4.94
CA LEU A 54 0.49 0.74 5.72
C LEU A 54 -0.13 0.99 7.10
N LEU A 55 -1.46 1.11 7.18
CA LEU A 55 -2.17 1.23 8.46
C LEU A 55 -1.95 -0.01 9.35
N LEU A 56 -2.01 -1.22 8.78
CA LEU A 56 -1.72 -2.45 9.50
C LEU A 56 -0.28 -2.51 10.01
N LEU A 57 0.69 -2.07 9.20
CA LEU A 57 2.10 -1.94 9.62
C LEU A 57 2.25 -0.96 10.78
N LEU A 58 1.60 0.20 10.71
CA LEU A 58 1.63 1.20 11.79
C LEU A 58 1.02 0.67 13.08
N ILE A 59 -0.11 -0.02 13.01
CA ILE A 59 -0.74 -0.66 14.18
C ILE A 59 0.19 -1.72 14.78
N SER A 60 0.80 -2.55 13.93
CA SER A 60 1.75 -3.58 14.37
C SER A 60 2.96 -2.97 15.07
N LEU A 61 3.52 -1.87 14.53
CA LEU A 61 4.66 -1.17 15.12
C LEU A 61 4.30 -0.54 16.46
N ARG A 62 3.13 0.11 16.54
CA ARG A 62 2.62 0.71 17.78
C ARG A 62 2.43 -0.35 18.87
N HIS A 63 1.85 -1.49 18.53
CA HIS A 63 1.69 -2.59 19.46
C HIS A 63 3.05 -3.15 19.94
N PHE A 64 4.03 -3.29 19.04
CA PHE A 64 5.39 -3.71 19.43
C PHE A 64 6.09 -2.71 20.35
N ASN A 65 5.86 -1.40 20.16
CA ASN A 65 6.44 -0.36 21.00
C ASN A 65 5.85 -0.32 22.41
N ILE A 66 4.58 -0.68 22.58
CA ILE A 66 3.89 -0.72 23.90
C ILE A 66 4.40 -1.87 24.79
N GLU A 67 4.92 -2.95 24.20
CA GLU A 67 5.42 -4.14 24.94
C GLU A 67 6.89 -3.99 25.40
N LYS A 68 7.60 -2.96 24.93
CA LYS A 68 8.95 -2.62 25.38
C LYS A 68 8.95 -1.57 26.48
#